data_AF-A0A7C7CAT9-F1
#
_entry.id   AF-A0A7C7CAT9-F1
#
_cell.length_a   1.000
_cell.length_b   1.000
_cell.length_c   1.000
_cell.angle_alpha   90.00
_cell.angle_beta   90.00
_cell.angle_gamma   90.00
#
_symmetry.space_group_name_H-M   'P 1'
#
loop_
_entity.id
_entity.type
_entity.pdbx_description
1 polymer ?
#
loop_
_entity_poly.entity_id
_entity_poly.type
_entity_poly.pdbx_seq_one_letter_code
_entity_poly.pdbx_strand_id
1 'polypeptide(L)'
;MIAKHAVTAETNSLMTFINYARTEAIMRQSRVALCPSTENNQCQPSTNWDHGWLTYVDSNENRRLDPEEAVLAIHQSDDDQTQVHSSRGRTQLSFLPDGHASWSNGTYRICSTSGKAEPRAVIVSTTGRPRISAVDPRGKPLTCPNA
;
A
#
# COMPACT_ATOMS: atom_id res chain seq x y z
N MET A 1 2.76 20.71 12.84
CA MET A 1 3.85 19.74 13.12
C MET A 1 3.33 18.31 13.17
N ILE A 2 2.27 18.01 13.93
CA ILE A 2 1.66 16.66 14.03
C ILE A 2 1.32 16.07 12.65
N ALA A 3 0.52 16.76 11.82
CA ALA A 3 0.15 16.32 10.47
C ALA A 3 1.34 15.92 9.57
N LYS A 4 2.47 16.62 9.67
CA LYS A 4 3.68 16.32 8.88
C LYS A 4 4.36 15.04 9.38
N HIS A 5 4.41 14.84 10.69
CA HIS A 5 4.94 13.61 11.28
C HIS A 5 4.05 12.42 10.94
N ALA A 6 2.73 12.58 11.03
CA ALA A 6 1.73 11.60 10.64
C ALA A 6 1.90 11.14 9.18
N VAL A 7 1.91 12.07 8.21
CA VAL A 7 2.15 11.76 6.79
C VAL A 7 3.49 11.04 6.58
N THR A 8 4.53 11.44 7.32
CA THR A 8 5.85 10.81 7.21
C THR A 8 5.86 9.39 7.78
N ALA A 9 5.21 9.18 8.92
CA ALA A 9 5.08 7.87 9.57
C ALA A 9 4.33 6.90 8.65
N GLU A 10 3.15 7.28 8.15
CA GLU A 10 2.36 6.44 7.25
C GLU A 10 3.07 6.15 5.93
N THR A 11 3.80 7.13 5.37
CA THR A 11 4.64 6.90 4.19
C THR A 11 5.71 5.83 4.46
N ASN A 12 6.36 5.89 5.62
CA ASN A 12 7.41 4.94 5.98
C ASN A 12 6.84 3.55 6.29
N SER A 13 5.71 3.46 6.99
CA SER A 13 5.00 2.21 7.25
C SER A 13 4.63 1.53 5.94
N LEU A 14 4.03 2.25 4.99
CA LEU A 14 3.66 1.69 3.70
C LEU A 14 4.89 1.24 2.89
N MET A 15 5.96 2.03 2.88
CA MET A 15 7.24 1.63 2.25
C MET A 15 7.79 0.34 2.85
N THR A 16 7.76 0.19 4.18
CA THR A 16 8.23 -1.01 4.88
C THR A 16 7.40 -2.22 4.48
N PHE A 17 6.07 -2.13 4.53
CA PHE A 17 5.18 -3.23 4.17
C PHE A 17 5.30 -3.65 2.70
N ILE A 18 5.46 -2.69 1.79
CA ILE A 18 5.68 -2.99 0.36
C ILE A 18 7.00 -3.74 0.16
N ASN A 19 8.09 -3.30 0.81
CA ASN A 19 9.38 -4.00 0.71
C ASN A 19 9.34 -5.38 1.39
N TYR A 20 8.62 -5.50 2.50
CA TYR A 20 8.40 -6.77 3.20
C TYR A 20 7.65 -7.75 2.30
N ALA A 21 6.50 -7.37 1.74
CA ALA A 21 5.72 -8.20 0.83
C ALA A 21 6.54 -8.68 -0.38
N ARG A 22 7.35 -7.79 -0.97
CA ARG A 22 8.26 -8.17 -2.06
C ARG A 22 9.29 -9.20 -1.62
N THR A 23 9.91 -8.99 -0.46
CA THR A 23 10.94 -9.89 0.08
C THR A 23 10.36 -11.25 0.40
N GLU A 24 9.17 -11.30 1.00
CA GLU A 24 8.46 -12.54 1.30
C GLU A 24 8.10 -13.30 0.02
N ALA A 25 7.70 -12.62 -1.06
CA ALA A 25 7.44 -13.27 -2.34
C ALA A 25 8.68 -14.01 -2.88
N ILE A 26 9.83 -13.34 -2.82
CA ILE A 26 11.13 -13.89 -3.24
C ILE A 26 11.54 -15.06 -2.33
N MET A 27 11.51 -14.87 -1.02
CA MET A 27 11.99 -15.88 -0.07
C MET A 27 11.13 -17.14 -0.07
N ARG A 28 9.81 -16.99 -0.24
CA ARG A 28 8.86 -18.12 -0.27
C ARG A 28 8.74 -18.75 -1.65
N GLN A 29 9.31 -18.14 -2.69
CA GLN A 29 9.07 -18.51 -4.08
C GLN A 29 7.57 -18.65 -4.40
N SER A 30 6.77 -17.73 -3.86
CA SER A 30 5.31 -17.73 -3.96
C SER A 30 4.79 -16.32 -4.16
N ARG A 31 3.56 -16.19 -4.67
CA ARG A 31 2.91 -14.89 -4.84
C ARG A 31 2.52 -14.35 -3.46
N VAL A 32 2.89 -13.10 -3.19
CA VAL A 32 2.52 -12.41 -1.94
C VAL A 32 1.81 -11.12 -2.30
N ALA A 33 0.68 -10.87 -1.66
CA ALA A 33 -0.16 -9.72 -1.92
C ALA A 33 -0.28 -8.83 -0.69
N LEU A 34 -0.47 -7.55 -0.95
CA LEU A 34 -0.76 -6.50 0.00
C LEU A 34 -2.09 -5.86 -0.41
N CYS A 35 -3.03 -5.75 0.52
CA CYS A 35 -4.36 -5.20 0.28
C CYS A 35 -4.75 -4.25 1.43
N PRO A 36 -5.64 -3.27 1.17
CA PRO A 36 -6.22 -2.49 2.25
C PRO A 36 -7.06 -3.39 3.14
N SER A 37 -7.02 -3.12 4.44
CA SER A 37 -7.73 -3.91 5.43
C SER A 37 -8.43 -3.03 6.46
N THR A 38 -9.40 -3.62 7.14
CA THR A 38 -10.12 -3.03 8.27
C THR A 38 -9.89 -3.93 9.50
N GLU A 39 -10.47 -3.56 10.65
CA GLU A 39 -10.29 -4.24 11.94
C GLU A 39 -10.52 -5.77 11.91
N ASN A 40 -11.27 -6.29 10.94
CA ASN A 40 -11.53 -7.72 10.78
C ASN A 40 -10.41 -8.50 10.06
N ASN A 41 -9.26 -7.88 9.74
CA ASN A 41 -8.13 -8.48 9.04
C ASN A 41 -8.52 -9.14 7.70
N GLN A 42 -9.45 -8.53 6.97
CA GLN A 42 -9.87 -8.96 5.64
C GLN A 42 -9.43 -7.95 4.59
N CYS A 43 -9.09 -8.45 3.40
CA CYS A 43 -8.84 -7.58 2.26
C CYS A 43 -10.14 -6.88 1.82
N GLN A 44 -10.08 -5.56 1.70
CA GLN A 44 -11.16 -4.77 1.14
C GLN A 44 -10.96 -4.56 -0.37
N PRO A 45 -11.99 -4.73 -1.22
CA PRO A 45 -11.93 -4.40 -2.65
C PRO A 45 -12.03 -2.88 -2.85
N SER A 46 -11.15 -2.12 -2.19
CA SER A 46 -11.18 -0.67 -2.09
C SER A 46 -9.84 -0.05 -2.48
N THR A 47 -9.87 1.20 -2.92
CA THR A 47 -8.67 2.04 -3.07
C THR A 47 -8.40 2.91 -1.85
N ASN A 48 -9.20 2.75 -0.78
CA ASN A 48 -9.00 3.38 0.52
C ASN A 48 -8.19 2.44 1.42
N TRP A 49 -7.07 2.96 1.95
CA TRP A 49 -6.11 2.28 2.82
C TRP A 49 -6.01 2.97 4.19
N ASP A 50 -6.96 3.86 4.52
CA ASP A 50 -6.96 4.73 5.71
C ASP A 50 -6.94 3.92 7.01
N HIS A 51 -7.64 2.78 7.02
CA HIS A 51 -7.74 1.87 8.18
C HIS A 51 -6.56 0.89 8.29
N GLY A 52 -5.61 0.97 7.34
CA GLY A 52 -4.45 0.09 7.28
C GLY A 52 -4.53 -0.95 6.17
N TRP A 53 -3.64 -1.93 6.27
CA TRP A 53 -3.38 -2.93 5.24
C TRP A 53 -2.75 -4.19 5.82
N LEU A 54 -2.86 -5.28 5.07
CA LEU A 54 -2.22 -6.54 5.44
C LEU A 54 -1.48 -7.16 4.26
N THR A 55 -0.45 -7.94 4.59
CA THR A 55 0.33 -8.76 3.66
C THR A 55 -0.04 -10.23 3.86
N TYR A 56 -0.26 -10.97 2.78
CA TYR A 56 -0.61 -12.39 2.81
C TYR A 56 -0.01 -13.15 1.63
N VAL A 57 0.10 -14.47 1.76
CA VAL A 57 0.50 -15.37 0.66
C VAL A 57 -0.73 -15.70 -0.18
N ASP A 58 -0.71 -15.37 -1.47
CA ASP A 58 -1.78 -15.66 -2.45
C ASP A 58 -1.40 -16.94 -3.22
N SER A 59 -1.56 -18.06 -2.54
CA SER A 59 -1.06 -19.38 -2.94
C SER A 59 -1.80 -19.97 -4.13
N ASN A 60 -3.06 -19.59 -4.34
CA ASN A 60 -3.91 -20.06 -5.43
C ASN A 60 -4.05 -19.03 -6.57
N GLU A 61 -3.35 -17.89 -6.46
CA GLU A 61 -3.30 -16.79 -7.43
C GLU A 61 -4.66 -16.16 -7.76
N ASN A 62 -5.64 -16.30 -6.86
CA ASN A 62 -6.98 -15.75 -7.04
C ASN A 62 -7.07 -14.28 -6.59
N ARG A 63 -6.00 -13.76 -5.96
CA ARG A 63 -5.87 -12.38 -5.50
C ARG A 63 -6.87 -11.97 -4.42
N ARG A 64 -7.21 -12.91 -3.55
CA ARG A 64 -8.07 -12.76 -2.39
C ARG A 64 -7.41 -13.51 -1.24
N LEU A 65 -7.53 -12.98 -0.03
CA LEU A 65 -7.13 -13.71 1.16
C LEU A 65 -8.16 -14.81 1.42
N ASP A 66 -7.77 -16.07 1.27
CA ASP A 66 -8.58 -17.22 1.63
C ASP A 66 -8.28 -17.74 3.06
N PRO A 67 -9.19 -18.49 3.71
CA PRO A 67 -9.01 -18.96 5.08
C PRO A 67 -7.77 -19.84 5.31
N GLU A 68 -7.32 -20.56 4.28
CA GLU A 68 -6.14 -21.43 4.33
C GLU A 68 -4.81 -20.67 4.13
N GLU A 69 -4.88 -19.40 3.76
CA GLU A 69 -3.72 -18.60 3.39
C GLU A 69 -3.10 -17.86 4.58
N ALA A 70 -1.78 -17.76 4.57
CA ALA A 70 -1.04 -17.16 5.67
C ALA A 70 -1.02 -15.64 5.56
N VAL A 71 -1.57 -14.96 6.57
CA VAL A 71 -1.33 -13.54 6.82
C VAL A 71 0.07 -13.38 7.41
N LEU A 72 0.90 -12.56 6.77
CA LEU A 72 2.32 -12.37 7.10
C LEU A 72 2.58 -11.14 7.96
N ALA A 73 1.80 -10.08 7.77
CA ALA A 73 1.90 -8.84 8.54
C ALA A 73 0.61 -8.03 8.41
N ILE A 74 0.29 -7.25 9.45
CA ILE A 74 -0.85 -6.34 9.49
C ILE A 74 -0.36 -4.98 9.99
N HIS A 75 -0.72 -3.91 9.30
CA HIS A 75 -0.64 -2.53 9.75
C HIS A 75 -2.05 -2.04 10.00
N GLN A 76 -2.34 -1.61 11.22
CA GLN A 76 -3.58 -0.92 11.55
C GLN A 76 -3.30 0.57 11.64
N SER A 77 -4.17 1.37 11.04
CA SER A 77 -4.10 2.82 11.09
C SER A 77 -5.42 3.36 11.62
N ASP A 78 -5.37 3.89 12.84
CA ASP A 78 -6.46 4.66 13.45
C ASP A 78 -6.15 6.18 13.41
N ASP A 79 -5.21 6.59 12.57
CA ASP A 79 -4.74 7.97 12.49
C ASP A 79 -5.70 8.84 11.65
N ASP A 80 -6.47 9.68 12.34
CA ASP A 80 -7.37 10.66 11.73
C ASP A 80 -6.64 11.84 11.06
N GLN A 81 -5.31 11.91 11.16
CA GLN A 81 -4.49 12.97 10.57
C GLN A 81 -4.13 12.71 9.10
N THR A 82 -4.32 11.47 8.61
CA THR A 82 -3.92 11.08 7.25
C THR A 82 -5.02 10.39 6.46
N GLN A 83 -4.83 10.40 5.14
CA GLN A 83 -5.62 9.66 4.16
C GLN A 83 -4.68 8.95 3.21
N VAL A 84 -4.89 7.66 3.01
CA VAL A 84 -4.07 6.80 2.16
C VAL A 84 -4.92 6.22 1.05
N HIS A 85 -4.59 6.58 -0.19
CA HIS A 85 -5.33 6.11 -1.37
C HIS A 85 -4.44 5.64 -2.49
N SER A 86 -4.78 4.49 -3.07
CA SER A 86 -4.13 3.98 -4.26
C SER A 86 -4.73 4.57 -5.55
N SER A 87 -4.02 4.42 -6.66
CA SER A 87 -4.53 4.75 -8.00
C SER A 87 -5.83 3.98 -8.31
N ARG A 88 -6.69 4.58 -9.15
CA ARG A 88 -7.97 4.00 -9.56
C ARG A 88 -7.79 2.55 -10.06
N GLY A 89 -8.60 1.64 -9.52
CA GLY A 89 -8.56 0.21 -9.86
C GLY A 89 -7.39 -0.57 -9.25
N ARG A 90 -6.56 0.04 -8.40
CA ARG A 90 -5.47 -0.64 -7.68
C ARG A 90 -5.91 -0.97 -6.25
N THR A 91 -6.79 -1.96 -6.11
CA THR A 91 -7.28 -2.39 -4.79
C THR A 91 -6.32 -3.35 -4.07
N GLN A 92 -5.19 -3.67 -4.67
CA GLN A 92 -4.16 -4.54 -4.12
C GLN A 92 -2.84 -4.37 -4.86
N LEU A 93 -1.75 -4.83 -4.24
CA LEU A 93 -0.41 -4.95 -4.80
C LEU A 93 0.06 -6.39 -4.65
N SER A 94 0.42 -7.06 -5.74
CA SER A 94 0.87 -8.45 -5.71
C SER A 94 2.27 -8.57 -6.30
N PHE A 95 3.15 -9.27 -5.57
CA PHE A 95 4.50 -9.59 -5.99
C PHE A 95 4.59 -11.04 -6.44
N LEU A 96 5.32 -11.26 -7.52
CA LEU A 96 5.67 -12.59 -8.04
C LEU A 96 6.90 -13.15 -7.29
N PRO A 97 7.18 -14.46 -7.42
CA PRO A 97 8.38 -15.10 -6.86
C PRO A 97 9.73 -14.48 -7.27
N ASP A 98 9.76 -13.72 -8.37
CA ASP A 98 10.93 -12.98 -8.86
C ASP A 98 11.00 -11.52 -8.35
N GLY A 99 10.03 -11.11 -7.52
CA GLY A 99 9.93 -9.77 -6.94
C GLY A 99 9.31 -8.71 -7.85
N HIS A 100 8.81 -9.07 -9.04
CA HIS A 100 8.07 -8.14 -9.89
C HIS A 100 6.66 -7.88 -9.37
N ALA A 101 6.16 -6.65 -9.53
CA ALA A 101 4.78 -6.32 -9.19
C ALA A 101 3.87 -6.73 -10.36
N SER A 102 3.15 -7.84 -10.20
CA SER A 102 2.28 -8.43 -11.23
C SER A 102 1.02 -7.59 -11.40
N TRP A 103 0.92 -6.86 -12.53
CA TRP A 103 -0.28 -6.15 -12.98
C TRP A 103 -0.92 -5.18 -11.97
N SER A 104 -0.21 -4.86 -10.89
CA SER A 104 -0.71 -4.14 -9.71
C SER A 104 0.21 -3.00 -9.29
N ASN A 105 1.20 -2.67 -10.13
CA ASN A 105 1.99 -1.46 -9.99
C ASN A 105 1.08 -0.22 -9.82
N GLY A 106 1.43 0.66 -8.89
CA GLY A 106 0.48 1.65 -8.40
C GLY A 106 1.15 2.87 -7.80
N THR A 107 0.35 3.91 -7.59
CA THR A 107 0.71 5.09 -6.81
C THR A 107 -0.20 5.12 -5.61
N TYR A 108 0.40 5.13 -4.42
CA TYR A 108 -0.27 5.24 -3.14
C TYR A 108 0.01 6.63 -2.62
N ARG A 109 -1.02 7.45 -2.45
CA ARG A 109 -0.92 8.83 -2.00
C ARG A 109 -1.27 8.87 -0.53
N ILE A 110 -0.42 9.54 0.26
CA ILE A 110 -0.60 9.82 1.67
C ILE A 110 -0.82 11.33 1.77
N CYS A 111 -2.01 11.72 2.18
CA CYS A 111 -2.45 13.10 2.32
C CYS A 111 -2.70 13.40 3.80
N SER A 112 -2.58 14.65 4.22
CA SER A 112 -3.12 15.05 5.53
C SER A 112 -4.59 15.43 5.40
N THR A 113 -5.42 14.94 6.31
CA THR A 113 -6.85 15.32 6.42
C THR A 113 -7.03 16.82 6.63
N SER A 114 -6.10 17.46 7.35
CA SER A 114 -6.15 18.89 7.65
C SER A 114 -5.65 19.80 6.51
N GLY A 115 -5.03 19.24 5.47
CA GLY A 115 -4.32 20.01 4.43
C GLY A 115 -3.06 20.75 4.92
N LYS A 116 -2.67 20.61 6.20
CA LYS A 116 -1.53 21.33 6.80
C LYS A 116 -0.17 20.66 6.58
N ALA A 117 -0.12 19.57 5.81
CA ALA A 117 1.11 18.89 5.44
C ALA A 117 1.11 18.53 3.96
N GLU A 118 2.27 18.70 3.34
CA GLU A 118 2.49 18.32 1.94
C GLU A 118 2.21 16.84 1.72
N PRO A 119 1.43 16.47 0.68
CA PRO A 119 1.16 15.09 0.38
C PRO A 119 2.44 14.37 -0.08
N ARG A 120 2.48 13.06 0.18
CA ARG A 120 3.52 12.16 -0.30
C ARG A 120 2.92 11.05 -1.12
N ALA A 121 3.73 10.44 -1.96
CA ALA A 121 3.35 9.25 -2.68
C ALA A 121 4.41 8.16 -2.57
N VAL A 122 3.96 6.93 -2.43
CA VAL A 122 4.75 5.73 -2.69
C VAL A 122 4.38 5.22 -4.08
N ILE A 123 5.34 5.20 -5.00
CA ILE A 123 5.16 4.74 -6.37
C ILE A 123 5.87 3.41 -6.53
N VAL A 124 5.13 2.39 -6.94
CA VAL A 124 5.66 1.05 -7.20
C VAL A 124 5.71 0.83 -8.71
N SER A 125 6.89 0.54 -9.24
CA SER A 125 7.10 0.18 -10.65
C SER A 125 6.67 -1.26 -10.95
N THR A 126 6.62 -1.62 -12.24
CA THR A 126 6.42 -3.02 -12.67
C THR A 126 7.57 -3.94 -12.22
N THR A 127 8.77 -3.40 -12.03
CA THR A 127 9.90 -4.11 -11.42
C THR A 127 9.75 -4.31 -9.90
N GLY A 128 8.61 -3.90 -9.33
CA GLY A 128 8.27 -4.04 -7.93
C GLY A 128 9.02 -3.10 -6.98
N ARG A 129 9.79 -2.13 -7.49
CA ARG A 129 10.62 -1.26 -6.64
C ARG A 129 9.77 -0.09 -6.16
N PRO A 130 9.55 0.08 -4.84
CA PRO A 130 8.88 1.26 -4.33
C PRO A 130 9.82 2.46 -4.27
N ARG A 131 9.28 3.66 -4.47
CA ARG A 131 9.97 4.93 -4.22
C ARG A 131 9.03 5.95 -3.61
N ILE A 132 9.56 6.81 -2.74
CA ILE A 132 8.85 7.97 -2.25
C ILE A 132 8.93 9.10 -3.29
N SER A 133 7.85 9.86 -3.46
CA SER A 133 7.73 10.95 -4.43
C SER A 133 6.87 12.08 -3.85
N ALA A 134 7.22 13.33 -4.17
CA ALA A 134 6.38 14.49 -3.90
C ALA A 134 5.41 14.82 -5.07
N VAL A 135 5.57 14.12 -6.19
CA VAL A 135 4.77 14.28 -7.42
C VAL A 135 4.26 12.94 -7.92
N ASP A 136 3.26 12.97 -8.79
CA ASP A 136 2.73 11.77 -9.45
C ASP A 136 3.74 11.17 -10.45
N PRO A 137 3.45 9.99 -11.05
CA PRO A 137 4.35 9.39 -12.03
C PRO A 137 4.61 10.23 -13.29
N ARG A 138 3.79 11.25 -13.58
CA ARG A 138 3.90 12.17 -14.71
C ARG A 138 4.58 13.51 -14.32
N GLY A 139 5.02 13.66 -13.08
CA GLY A 139 5.64 14.89 -12.57
C GLY A 139 4.64 15.98 -12.18
N LYS A 140 3.33 15.68 -12.11
CA LYS A 140 2.31 16.63 -11.66
C LYS A 140 2.17 16.63 -10.13
N PRO A 141 1.68 17.73 -9.52
CA PRO A 141 1.36 17.75 -8.09
C PRO A 141 0.41 16.62 -7.70
N LEU A 142 0.60 16.07 -6.51
CA LEU A 142 -0.28 15.05 -5.96
C LEU A 142 -1.64 15.66 -5.62
N THR A 143 -2.71 15.02 -6.06
CA THR A 143 -4.09 15.39 -5.74
C THR A 143 -4.59 14.53 -4.59
N CYS A 144 -5.12 15.18 -3.55
CA CYS A 144 -5.80 14.51 -2.44
C CYS A 144 -7.31 14.48 -2.72
N PRO A 145 -8.01 13.37 -2.41
CA PRO A 145 -9.43 13.24 -2.71
C PRO A 145 -10.34 14.25 -1.98
N ASN A 146 -9.88 14.82 -0.85
CA ASN A 146 -10.61 15.81 -0.06
C ASN A 146 -9.92 17.20 -0.01
N ALA A 147 -9.08 17.54 -1.00
CA ALA A 147 -8.48 18.87 -1.11
C ALA A 147 -9.41 19.86 -1.85
#